data_AF-A0AAU5J5H4-F1
#
_entry.id   AF-A0AAU5J5H4-F1
#
_cell.length_a   1.000
_cell.length_b   1.000
_cell.length_c   1.000
_cell.angle_alpha   90.00
_cell.angle_beta   90.00
_cell.angle_gamma   90.00
#
_symmetry.space_group_name_H-M   'P 1'
#
loop_
_entity.id
_entity.type
_entity.pdbx_description
1 polymer ?
#
loop_
_entity_poly.entity_id
_entity_poly.type
_entity_poly.pdbx_seq_one_letter_code
_entity_poly.pdbx_strand_id
1 'polypeptide(L)'
;MAGLTVRFRKWDTQYFPAGEPVRADEPIRDFDELEDRLLADHPRMRRILVRLLPGRPLLRFYLHWSDGTDLLSLDRRVAAGTATEEDFAGAVVGEPYGTSHPACGARFRVIEMTTVVPLFSDSIERSRAHSYRNECPVCGGHFKGSALEFITPPETS
;
A
#
# COMPACT_ATOMS: atom_id res chain seq x y z
N MET A 1 -6.64 7.19 -15.98
CA MET A 1 -6.84 8.63 -15.71
C MET A 1 -5.75 9.09 -14.75
N ALA A 2 -5.59 10.39 -14.48
CA ALA A 2 -4.80 10.81 -13.32
C ALA A 2 -5.46 10.27 -12.04
N GLY A 3 -4.68 10.04 -10.97
CA GLY A 3 -5.25 9.54 -9.71
C GLY A 3 -6.26 10.50 -9.11
N LEU A 4 -7.18 9.96 -8.30
CA LEU A 4 -8.24 10.72 -7.64
C LEU A 4 -7.66 11.48 -6.45
N THR A 5 -7.89 12.78 -6.36
CA THR A 5 -7.32 13.58 -5.26
C THR A 5 -8.02 13.28 -3.95
N VAL A 6 -7.26 12.84 -2.95
CA VAL A 6 -7.70 12.69 -1.55
C VAL A 6 -6.72 13.43 -0.66
N ARG A 7 -7.24 14.15 0.34
CA ARG A 7 -6.41 14.85 1.30
C ARG A 7 -6.41 14.13 2.63
N PHE A 8 -5.22 13.73 3.08
CA PHE A 8 -5.00 13.19 4.41
C PHE A 8 -4.21 14.21 5.23
N ARG A 9 -4.81 14.78 6.27
CA ARG A 9 -4.20 15.87 7.05
C ARG A 9 -3.68 17.02 6.15
N LYS A 10 -2.36 17.08 5.95
CA LYS A 10 -1.65 18.09 5.14
C LYS A 10 -1.18 17.57 3.77
N TRP A 11 -1.39 16.28 3.49
CA TRP A 11 -0.90 15.62 2.29
C TRP A 11 -2.00 15.59 1.24
N ASP A 12 -1.75 16.26 0.11
CA ASP A 12 -2.52 16.01 -1.10
C ASP A 12 -1.99 14.73 -1.73
N THR A 13 -2.86 13.74 -1.85
CA THR A 13 -2.53 12.41 -2.33
C THR A 13 -3.34 12.05 -3.55
N GLN A 14 -2.72 11.35 -4.49
CA GLN A 14 -3.44 10.76 -5.61
C GLN A 14 -3.76 9.31 -5.27
N TYR A 15 -5.04 8.99 -5.21
CA TYR A 15 -5.57 7.68 -4.90
C TYR A 15 -5.93 6.93 -6.19
N PHE A 16 -5.57 5.65 -6.24
CA PHE A 16 -5.86 4.79 -7.37
C PHE A 16 -6.73 3.59 -6.91
N PRO A 17 -7.98 3.51 -7.38
CA PRO A 17 -8.86 2.35 -7.17
C PRO A 17 -8.25 1.04 -7.66
N ALA A 18 -8.86 -0.08 -7.26
CA ALA A 18 -8.49 -1.40 -7.79
C ALA A 18 -8.52 -1.43 -9.33
N GLY A 19 -7.54 -2.08 -9.93
CA GLY A 19 -7.43 -2.31 -11.39
C GLY A 19 -7.09 -1.09 -12.23
N GLU A 20 -7.26 0.13 -11.70
CA GLU A 20 -6.87 1.36 -12.39
C GLU A 20 -5.35 1.43 -12.53
N PRO A 21 -4.75 1.85 -13.65
CA PRO A 21 -3.29 1.99 -13.75
C PRO A 21 -2.78 3.22 -12.98
N VAL A 22 -1.63 3.10 -12.31
CA VAL A 22 -0.93 4.27 -11.76
C VAL A 22 -0.33 5.10 -12.90
N ARG A 23 -0.72 6.37 -13.00
CA ARG A 23 -0.20 7.33 -13.99
C ARG A 23 -0.02 8.70 -13.33
N ALA A 24 1.10 9.35 -13.62
CA ALA A 24 1.40 10.71 -13.21
C ALA A 24 2.12 11.44 -14.35
N ASP A 25 1.91 12.75 -14.44
CA ASP A 25 2.58 13.62 -15.43
C ASP A 25 4.03 13.94 -15.06
N GLU A 26 4.49 13.46 -13.89
CA GLU A 26 5.84 13.66 -13.37
C GLU A 26 6.47 12.33 -12.92
N PRO A 27 7.80 12.27 -12.77
CA PRO A 27 8.48 11.06 -12.36
C PRO A 27 8.01 10.55 -10.99
N ILE A 28 7.74 9.25 -10.93
CA ILE A 28 7.50 8.50 -9.69
C ILE A 28 8.82 7.82 -9.33
N ARG A 29 9.34 8.14 -8.14
CA ARG A 29 10.59 7.56 -7.65
C ARG A 29 10.40 6.08 -7.33
N ASP A 30 11.39 5.28 -7.74
CA ASP A 30 11.50 3.84 -7.47
C ASP A 30 10.24 3.04 -7.89
N PHE A 31 9.58 3.48 -8.97
CA PHE A 31 8.38 2.85 -9.51
C PHE A 31 8.71 1.63 -10.37
N ASP A 32 8.26 0.46 -9.92
CA ASP A 32 8.25 -0.78 -10.70
C ASP A 32 6.83 -1.06 -11.20
N GLU A 33 6.64 -0.97 -12.52
CA GLU A 33 5.35 -1.16 -13.20
C GLU A 33 4.90 -2.62 -13.22
N LEU A 34 5.82 -3.59 -13.20
CA LEU A 34 5.44 -5.00 -13.11
C LEU A 34 4.90 -5.29 -11.72
N GLU A 35 5.61 -4.83 -10.68
CA GLU A 35 5.17 -4.96 -9.30
C GLU A 35 3.83 -4.25 -9.05
N ASP A 36 3.66 -3.04 -9.61
CA ASP A 36 2.39 -2.30 -9.50
C ASP A 36 1.21 -3.10 -10.06
N ARG A 37 1.40 -3.71 -11.24
CA ARG A 37 0.36 -4.53 -11.89
C ARG A 37 -0.03 -5.76 -11.07
N LEU A 38 0.92 -6.39 -10.38
CA LEU A 38 0.62 -7.53 -9.50
C LEU A 38 -0.29 -7.16 -8.33
N LEU A 39 -0.21 -5.89 -7.90
CA LEU A 39 -0.93 -5.39 -6.73
C LEU A 39 -2.13 -4.54 -7.10
N ALA A 40 -2.34 -4.26 -8.38
CA ALA A 40 -3.35 -3.33 -8.86
C ALA A 40 -4.76 -3.73 -8.42
N ASP A 41 -5.07 -5.03 -8.48
CA ASP A 41 -6.37 -5.62 -8.11
C ASP A 41 -6.40 -6.23 -6.70
N HIS A 42 -5.39 -5.94 -5.87
CA HIS A 42 -5.28 -6.60 -4.57
C HIS A 42 -6.51 -6.28 -3.67
N PRO A 43 -7.20 -7.30 -3.12
CA PRO A 43 -8.50 -7.11 -2.45
C PRO A 43 -8.40 -6.30 -1.15
N ARG A 44 -7.19 -6.15 -0.61
CA ARG A 44 -6.90 -5.46 0.65
C ARG A 44 -6.06 -4.20 0.51
N MET A 45 -5.74 -3.77 -0.71
CA MET A 45 -4.83 -2.66 -0.92
C MET A 45 -5.28 -1.67 -1.99
N ARG A 46 -4.84 -0.43 -1.83
CA ARG A 46 -5.00 0.64 -2.83
C ARG A 46 -3.69 1.40 -2.96
N ARG A 47 -3.37 1.84 -4.17
CA ARG A 47 -2.12 2.57 -4.43
C ARG A 47 -2.36 4.06 -4.24
N ILE A 48 -1.38 4.74 -3.66
CA ILE A 48 -1.37 6.19 -3.54
C ILE A 48 -0.05 6.77 -4.03
N LEU A 49 -0.10 7.98 -4.60
CA LEU A 49 1.07 8.81 -4.84
C LEU A 49 1.06 10.01 -3.90
N VAL A 50 2.20 10.26 -3.27
CA VAL A 50 2.38 11.37 -2.32
C VAL A 50 3.67 12.10 -2.63
N ARG A 51 3.63 13.44 -2.61
CA ARG A 51 4.84 14.27 -2.60
C ARG A 51 5.18 14.67 -1.17
N LEU A 52 6.25 14.08 -0.62
CA LEU A 52 6.63 14.34 0.77
C LEU A 52 7.31 15.70 0.99
N LEU A 53 7.94 16.26 -0.05
CA LEU A 53 8.60 17.57 0.00
C LEU A 53 8.40 18.33 -1.32
N PRO A 54 8.21 19.67 -1.28
CA PRO A 54 8.14 20.48 -2.48
C PRO A 54 9.35 20.26 -3.41
N GLY A 55 9.10 20.12 -4.71
CA GLY A 55 10.16 19.93 -5.72
C GLY A 55 10.81 18.54 -5.75
N ARG A 56 10.40 17.59 -4.90
CA ARG A 56 10.86 16.19 -4.98
C ARG A 56 9.90 15.33 -5.82
N PRO A 57 10.38 14.25 -6.46
CA PRO A 57 9.51 13.32 -7.19
C PRO A 57 8.36 12.76 -6.33
N LEU A 58 7.31 12.28 -7.00
CA LEU A 58 6.25 11.52 -6.34
C LEU A 58 6.80 10.20 -5.79
N LEU A 59 6.25 9.75 -4.67
CA LEU A 59 6.52 8.45 -4.09
C LEU A 59 5.25 7.61 -4.13
N ARG A 60 5.39 6.34 -4.49
CA ARG A 60 4.31 5.35 -4.44
C ARG A 60 4.28 4.67 -3.08
N PHE A 61 3.12 4.72 -2.44
CA PHE A 61 2.81 3.93 -1.25
C PHE A 61 1.53 3.12 -1.48
N TYR A 62 1.29 2.21 -0.54
CA TYR A 62 0.09 1.38 -0.53
C TYR A 62 -0.68 1.66 0.76
N LEU A 63 -1.97 1.90 0.63
CA LEU A 63 -2.90 1.78 1.75
C LEU A 63 -3.31 0.32 1.85
N HIS A 64 -3.23 -0.25 3.05
CA HIS A 64 -3.55 -1.66 3.29
C HIS A 64 -4.52 -1.81 4.46
N TRP A 65 -5.54 -2.64 4.29
CA TRP A 65 -6.54 -3.02 5.30
C TRP A 65 -6.40 -4.49 5.67
N SER A 66 -6.47 -4.83 6.96
CA SER A 66 -6.31 -6.24 7.40
C SER A 66 -7.41 -7.16 6.85
N ASP A 67 -8.63 -6.65 6.75
CA ASP A 67 -9.81 -7.41 6.32
C ASP A 67 -10.16 -7.20 4.83
N GLY A 68 -9.92 -5.99 4.29
CA GLY A 68 -10.27 -5.62 2.91
C GLY A 68 -11.76 -5.34 2.72
N THR A 69 -12.50 -5.12 3.79
CA THR A 69 -13.95 -4.93 3.73
C THR A 69 -14.28 -3.58 3.08
N ASP A 70 -15.33 -3.56 2.25
CA ASP A 70 -15.93 -2.35 1.66
C ASP A 70 -15.03 -1.46 0.80
N LEU A 71 -13.88 -1.95 0.32
CA LEU A 71 -12.97 -1.13 -0.50
C LEU A 71 -13.59 -0.68 -1.83
N LEU A 72 -14.52 -1.46 -2.41
CA LEU A 72 -15.26 -1.01 -3.61
C LEU A 72 -16.21 0.16 -3.30
N SER A 73 -16.80 0.17 -2.11
CA SER A 73 -17.64 1.29 -1.66
C SER A 73 -16.79 2.52 -1.39
N LEU A 74 -15.59 2.34 -0.81
CA LEU A 74 -14.59 3.40 -0.67
C LEU A 74 -14.17 3.97 -2.04
N ASP A 75 -13.83 3.12 -3.00
CA ASP A 75 -13.45 3.53 -4.37
C ASP A 75 -14.51 4.46 -4.99
N ARG A 76 -15.79 4.11 -4.82
CA ARG A 76 -16.93 4.91 -5.31
C ARG A 76 -17.05 6.26 -4.59
N ARG A 77 -16.87 6.30 -3.26
CA ARG A 77 -16.90 7.56 -2.48
C ARG A 77 -15.76 8.49 -2.88
N VAL A 78 -14.57 7.93 -3.09
CA VAL A 78 -13.41 8.71 -3.56
C VAL A 78 -13.66 9.25 -4.95
N ALA A 79 -14.18 8.43 -5.88
CA ALA A 79 -14.52 8.87 -7.23
C ALA A 79 -15.63 9.94 -7.26
N ALA A 80 -16.58 9.88 -6.33
CA ALA A 80 -17.62 10.90 -6.17
C ALA A 80 -17.14 12.19 -5.47
N GLY A 81 -15.91 12.21 -4.95
CA GLY A 81 -15.39 13.34 -4.16
C GLY A 81 -16.06 13.49 -2.79
N THR A 82 -16.69 12.44 -2.27
CA THR A 82 -17.42 12.46 -1.00
C THR A 82 -16.72 11.69 0.12
N ALA A 83 -15.55 11.11 -0.15
CA ALA A 83 -14.79 10.39 0.86
C ALA A 83 -14.17 11.34 1.90
N THR A 84 -14.22 10.95 3.17
CA THR A 84 -13.52 11.62 4.28
C THR A 84 -12.38 10.76 4.82
N GLU A 85 -11.54 11.29 5.73
CA GLU A 85 -10.44 10.52 6.33
C GLU A 85 -10.96 9.29 7.10
N GLU A 86 -12.15 9.38 7.70
CA GLU A 86 -12.81 8.31 8.42
C GLU A 86 -13.16 7.10 7.53
N ASP A 87 -13.45 7.33 6.23
CA ASP A 87 -13.71 6.25 5.28
C ASP A 87 -12.48 5.33 5.06
N PHE A 88 -11.29 5.80 5.45
CA PHE A 88 -10.05 5.04 5.40
C PHE A 88 -9.70 4.38 6.73
N ALA A 89 -10.64 4.25 7.67
CA ALA A 89 -10.43 3.56 8.95
C ALA A 89 -9.78 2.17 8.76
N GLY A 90 -8.83 1.83 9.64
CA GLY A 90 -8.09 0.57 9.59
C GLY A 90 -6.97 0.49 8.54
N ALA A 91 -6.87 1.45 7.63
CA ALA A 91 -5.76 1.50 6.67
C ALA A 91 -4.43 1.81 7.37
N VAL A 92 -3.36 1.11 6.99
CA VAL A 92 -1.96 1.48 7.27
C VAL A 92 -1.22 1.77 5.97
N VAL A 93 -0.11 2.51 6.06
CA VAL A 93 0.74 2.82 4.90
C VAL A 93 1.85 1.79 4.79
N GLY A 94 2.03 1.24 3.59
CA GLY A 94 3.11 0.32 3.26
C GLY A 94 3.94 0.77 2.08
N GLU A 95 5.17 0.27 2.02
CA GLU A 95 6.09 0.44 0.90
C GLU A 95 6.73 -0.89 0.50
N PRO A 96 7.13 -1.05 -0.77
CA PRO A 96 7.77 -2.27 -1.22
C PRO A 96 9.16 -2.49 -0.62
N TYR A 97 9.35 -3.62 0.05
CA TYR A 97 10.59 -3.97 0.71
C TYR A 97 11.08 -5.37 0.32
N GLY A 98 12.39 -5.51 0.14
CA GLY A 98 13.04 -6.79 -0.14
C GLY A 98 13.57 -7.38 1.15
N THR A 99 13.17 -8.60 1.48
CA THR A 99 13.58 -9.28 2.71
C THR A 99 13.92 -10.75 2.46
N SER A 100 14.41 -11.42 3.49
CA SER A 100 14.76 -12.83 3.43
C SER A 100 14.49 -13.54 4.75
N HIS A 101 14.10 -14.80 4.69
CA HIS A 101 14.03 -15.64 5.88
C HIS A 101 15.39 -16.26 6.17
N PRO A 102 16.05 -15.92 7.28
CA PRO A 102 17.42 -16.38 7.55
C PRO A 102 17.51 -17.89 7.77
N ALA A 103 16.43 -18.55 8.22
CA ALA A 103 16.47 -19.97 8.54
C ALA A 103 16.44 -20.86 7.28
N CYS A 104 15.60 -20.54 6.29
CA CYS A 104 15.54 -21.31 5.02
C CYS A 104 16.27 -20.62 3.85
N GLY A 105 16.74 -19.39 4.03
CA GLY A 105 17.44 -18.62 2.99
C GLY A 105 16.54 -18.03 1.90
N ALA A 106 15.21 -18.26 1.96
CA ALA A 106 14.27 -17.73 0.98
C ALA A 106 14.31 -16.20 0.95
N ARG A 107 14.31 -15.64 -0.26
CA ARG A 107 14.21 -14.19 -0.50
C ARG A 107 12.84 -13.88 -1.07
N PHE A 108 12.21 -12.83 -0.60
CA PHE A 108 10.88 -12.44 -1.06
C PHE A 108 10.70 -10.92 -0.99
N ARG A 109 9.77 -10.43 -1.81
CA ARG A 109 9.31 -9.05 -1.82
C ARG A 109 8.01 -8.97 -1.04
N VAL A 110 7.88 -7.92 -0.24
CA VAL A 110 6.68 -7.65 0.56
C VAL A 110 6.29 -6.19 0.41
N ILE A 111 5.04 -5.89 0.71
CA ILE A 111 4.66 -4.57 1.18
C ILE A 111 4.91 -4.56 2.69
N GLU A 112 5.87 -3.77 3.14
CA GLU A 112 6.17 -3.59 4.57
C GLU A 112 5.53 -2.30 5.06
N MET A 113 4.97 -2.32 6.27
CA MET A 113 4.46 -1.11 6.89
C MET A 113 5.57 -0.07 7.08
N THR A 114 5.30 1.16 6.64
CA THR A 114 6.21 2.29 6.83
C THR A 114 5.60 3.35 7.74
N THR A 115 6.44 3.93 8.59
CA THR A 115 6.08 5.07 9.46
C THR A 115 6.65 6.39 8.95
N VAL A 116 7.40 6.34 7.83
CA VAL A 116 8.02 7.52 7.20
C VAL A 116 6.97 8.54 6.77
N VAL A 117 5.77 8.06 6.41
CA VAL A 117 4.64 8.90 6.02
C VAL A 117 3.53 8.75 7.06
N PRO A 118 3.46 9.63 8.08
CA PRO A 118 2.38 9.63 9.07
C PRO A 118 1.10 10.22 8.45
N LEU A 119 0.53 9.48 7.50
CA LEU A 119 -0.60 9.91 6.67
C LEU A 119 -1.83 10.16 7.54
N PHE A 120 -2.06 9.29 8.53
CA PHE A 120 -3.17 9.38 9.47
C PHE A 120 -2.72 9.93 10.83
N SER A 121 -3.64 10.61 11.52
CA SER A 121 -3.35 11.19 12.85
C SER A 121 -3.14 10.11 13.93
N ASP A 122 -3.76 8.96 13.77
CA ASP A 122 -3.79 7.78 14.63
C ASP A 122 -2.91 6.62 14.10
N SER A 123 -1.89 6.92 13.29
CA SER A 123 -1.04 5.90 12.63
C SER A 123 -0.42 4.87 13.58
N ILE A 124 -0.13 5.24 14.83
CA ILE A 124 0.42 4.32 15.86
C ILE A 124 -0.64 3.33 16.36
N GLU A 125 -1.88 3.77 16.52
CA GLU A 125 -2.97 2.91 17.00
C GLU A 125 -3.35 1.90 15.91
N ARG A 126 -3.44 2.37 14.67
CA ARG A 126 -3.65 1.53 13.48
C ARG A 126 -2.59 0.44 13.38
N SER A 127 -1.30 0.79 13.48
CA SER A 127 -0.22 -0.21 13.39
C SER A 127 -0.28 -1.28 14.48
N ARG A 128 -0.74 -0.95 15.68
CA ARG A 128 -0.88 -1.93 16.77
C ARG A 128 -2.07 -2.87 16.58
N ALA A 129 -3.16 -2.37 15.99
CA ALA A 129 -4.36 -3.16 15.71
C ALA A 129 -4.26 -3.98 14.41
N HIS A 130 -3.21 -3.73 13.61
CA HIS A 130 -3.08 -4.31 12.28
C HIS A 130 -2.56 -5.75 12.30
N SER A 131 -3.00 -6.55 11.33
CA SER A 131 -2.51 -7.92 11.12
C SER A 131 -1.33 -7.93 10.17
N TYR A 132 -0.27 -8.65 10.55
CA TYR A 132 0.96 -8.79 9.77
C TYR A 132 1.23 -10.24 9.37
N ARG A 133 1.76 -10.42 8.17
CA ARG A 133 2.17 -11.72 7.64
C ARG A 133 3.61 -12.04 8.07
N ASN A 134 3.73 -12.72 9.20
CA ASN A 134 5.01 -13.07 9.80
C ASN A 134 5.39 -14.55 9.62
N GLU A 135 4.81 -15.24 8.65
CA GLU A 135 5.11 -16.61 8.29
C GLU A 135 5.75 -16.64 6.90
N CYS A 136 6.91 -17.30 6.79
CA CYS A 136 7.61 -17.44 5.52
C CYS A 136 6.75 -18.23 4.53
N PRO A 137 6.50 -17.72 3.31
CA PRO A 137 5.62 -18.40 2.35
C PRO A 137 6.24 -19.68 1.77
N VAL A 138 7.54 -19.91 2.01
CA VAL A 138 8.28 -21.08 1.50
C VAL A 138 8.34 -22.22 2.52
N CYS A 139 8.63 -21.91 3.79
CA CYS A 139 8.87 -22.95 4.82
C CYS A 139 7.88 -22.89 6.01
N GLY A 140 6.98 -21.92 6.04
CA GLY A 140 6.05 -21.68 7.16
C GLY A 140 6.71 -21.16 8.45
N GLY A 141 8.04 -21.05 8.48
CA GLY A 141 8.75 -20.56 9.66
C GLY A 141 8.48 -19.08 9.92
N HIS A 142 8.38 -18.71 11.19
CA HIS A 142 8.15 -17.32 11.57
C HIS A 142 9.37 -16.43 11.28
N PHE A 143 9.12 -15.16 10.96
CA PHE A 143 10.12 -14.11 10.88
C PHE A 143 9.63 -12.83 11.56
N LYS A 144 10.58 -11.99 12.00
CA LYS A 144 10.26 -10.67 12.55
C LYS A 144 10.11 -9.68 11.41
N GLY A 145 9.02 -8.92 11.42
CA GLY A 145 8.78 -7.87 10.45
C GLY A 145 7.38 -7.29 10.60
N SER A 146 7.09 -6.30 9.77
CA SER A 146 5.76 -5.68 9.64
C SER A 146 5.25 -5.87 8.22
N ALA A 147 5.44 -7.06 7.66
CA ALA A 147 4.98 -7.39 6.32
C ALA A 147 3.44 -7.40 6.30
N LEU A 148 2.87 -6.59 5.42
CA LEU A 148 1.44 -6.47 5.20
C LEU A 148 0.98 -7.53 4.18
N GLU A 149 1.68 -7.60 3.06
CA GLU A 149 1.39 -8.52 1.97
C GLU A 149 2.67 -9.03 1.29
N PHE A 150 2.61 -10.23 0.71
CA PHE A 150 3.68 -10.73 -0.15
C PHE A 150 3.43 -10.29 -1.58
N ILE A 151 4.50 -9.86 -2.24
CA ILE A 151 4.47 -9.59 -3.67
C ILE A 151 4.87 -10.88 -4.36
N THR A 152 3.86 -11.68 -4.73
CA THR A 152 4.06 -12.93 -5.47
C THR A 152 3.86 -12.69 -6.95
N PRO A 153 4.74 -13.24 -7.83
CA PRO A 153 4.42 -13.34 -9.25
C PRO A 153 3.12 -14.15 -9.45
N PRO A 154 2.37 -13.95 -10.55
CA PRO A 154 1.21 -14.79 -10.85
C PRO A 154 1.72 -16.22 -11.01
N GLU A 155 1.01 -17.20 -10.47
CA GLU A 155 1.30 -18.60 -10.76
C GLU A 155 1.22 -18.79 -12.28
N THR A 156 2.36 -19.07 -12.92
CA THR A 156 2.37 -19.59 -14.29
C THR A 156 1.72 -20.96 -14.24
N SER A 157 0.43 -21.01 -14.54
CA SER A 157 -0.31 -22.23 -14.87
C SER A 157 0.16 -22.81 -16.19
#